data_AF-A0A7X5U5N7-F1
#
_entry.id   AF-A0A7X5U5N7-F1
#
_cell.length_a   1.000
_cell.length_b   1.000
_cell.length_c   1.000
_cell.angle_alpha   90.00
_cell.angle_beta   90.00
_cell.angle_gamma   90.00
#
_symmetry.space_group_name_H-M   'P 1'
#
loop_
_entity.id
_entity.type
_entity.pdbx_description
1 polymer ?
#
loop_
_entity_poly.entity_id
_entity_poly.type
_entity_poly.pdbx_seq_one_letter_code
_entity_poly.pdbx_strand_id
1 'polypeptide(L)' 'MAYAPNSLKRDPVSKAIAIRTQFPEEGPLANMAWLVATSNAGARNASAAEVAGWSDIEIQDAATGSEG' A
#
# COMPACT_ATOMS: atom_id res chain seq x y z
N MET A 1 -13.77 4.37 -2.53
CA MET A 1 -13.50 3.08 -1.86
C MET A 1 -12.78 3.38 -0.57
N ALA A 2 -13.27 2.89 0.57
CA ALA A 2 -12.57 3.04 1.84
C ALA A 2 -11.47 1.97 1.92
N TYR A 3 -10.22 2.39 2.09
CA TYR A 3 -9.09 1.48 2.32
C TYR A 3 -8.97 1.18 3.82
N ALA A 4 -8.73 -0.07 4.17
CA ALA A 4 -8.51 -0.46 5.56
C ALA A 4 -7.14 0.05 6.07
N PRO A 5 -6.96 0.28 7.38
CA PRO A 5 -5.64 0.39 7.98
C PRO A 5 -4.73 -0.76 7.52
N ASN A 6 -3.45 -0.49 7.34
CA ASN A 6 -2.45 -1.44 6.84
C ASN A 6 -2.68 -1.94 5.40
N SER A 7 -3.44 -1.21 4.58
CA SER A 7 -3.56 -1.52 3.15
C SER A 7 -2.19 -1.48 2.47
N LEU A 8 -1.84 -2.59 1.83
CA LEU A 8 -0.65 -2.75 1.02
C LEU A 8 -1.06 -3.08 -0.41
N LYS A 9 -0.36 -2.48 -1.37
CA LYS A 9 -0.57 -2.76 -2.79
C LYS A 9 0.74 -3.06 -3.50
N ARG A 10 0.70 -3.90 -4.53
CA ARG A 10 1.82 -4.28 -5.38
C ARG A 10 1.55 -3.97 -6.84
N ASP A 11 2.47 -3.26 -7.46
CA ASP A 11 2.44 -3.05 -8.91
C ASP A 11 2.77 -4.38 -9.63
N PRO A 12 1.87 -4.92 -10.47
CA PRO A 12 2.13 -6.14 -11.22
C PRO A 12 3.28 -5.99 -12.23
N VAL A 13 3.58 -4.77 -12.70
CA VAL A 13 4.60 -4.50 -13.72
C VAL A 13 5.96 -4.21 -13.07
N SER A 14 6.07 -3.12 -12.31
CA SER A 14 7.36 -2.69 -11.74
C SER A 14 7.77 -3.44 -10.46
N LYS A 15 6.83 -4.19 -9.86
CA LYS A 15 6.98 -4.84 -8.55
C LYS A 15 7.18 -3.86 -7.38
N ALA A 16 6.90 -2.57 -7.56
CA ALA A 16 6.86 -1.60 -6.48
C ALA A 16 5.78 -1.97 -5.45
N ILE A 17 5.98 -1.52 -4.20
CA ILE A 17 5.07 -1.76 -3.08
C ILE A 17 4.59 -0.41 -2.56
N ALA A 18 3.28 -0.26 -2.37
CA ALA A 18 2.68 0.91 -1.77
C ALA A 18 2.11 0.57 -0.39
N ILE A 19 2.42 1.38 0.61
CA ILE A 19 1.85 1.32 1.95
C ILE A 19 0.97 2.55 2.15
N ARG A 20 -0.24 2.36 2.65
CA ARG A 20 -1.12 3.48 2.93
C ARG A 20 -0.70 4.20 4.22
N THR A 21 -0.57 5.52 4.14
CA THR A 21 -0.05 6.35 5.23
C THR A 21 -1.06 7.35 5.79
N GLN A 22 -2.19 7.59 5.10
CA GLN A 22 -3.19 8.56 5.52
C GLN A 22 -4.62 7.99 5.57
N PHE A 23 -5.32 8.33 6.65
CA PHE A 23 -6.74 8.03 6.91
C PHE A 23 -7.40 9.23 7.64
N PRO A 24 -8.61 9.68 7.27
CA PRO A 24 -9.37 9.37 6.05
C PRO A 24 -8.72 9.94 4.77
N GLU A 25 -9.21 9.54 3.59
CA GLU A 25 -8.77 10.08 2.28
C GLU A 25 -9.35 11.47 1.99
N GLU A 26 -9.46 12.30 3.01
CA GLU A 26 -10.08 13.61 2.95
C GLU A 26 -9.16 14.56 3.73
N GLY A 27 -8.42 15.40 3.01
CA GLY A 27 -7.46 16.30 3.61
C GLY A 27 -6.44 16.85 2.61
N PRO A 28 -5.60 17.80 3.05
CA PRO A 28 -4.64 18.49 2.18
C PRO A 28 -3.62 17.54 1.52
N LEU A 29 -3.46 16.33 2.07
CA LEU A 29 -2.48 15.34 1.64
C LEU A 29 -3.12 14.13 0.90
N ALA A 30 -4.39 14.21 0.48
CA ALA A 30 -5.06 13.09 -0.20
C ALA A 30 -4.32 12.57 -1.44
N ASN A 31 -3.60 13.43 -2.17
CA ASN A 31 -2.76 13.06 -3.31
C ASN A 31 -1.42 12.39 -2.92
N MET A 32 -1.13 12.29 -1.61
CA MET A 32 0.07 11.72 -1.01
C MET A 32 -0.27 10.60 -0.01
N ALA A 33 -1.48 10.03 -0.11
CA ALA A 33 -2.00 9.05 0.84
C ALA A 33 -1.25 7.71 0.85
N TRP A 34 -0.36 7.47 -0.12
CA TRP A 34 0.44 6.25 -0.25
C TRP A 34 1.93 6.56 -0.30
N LEU A 35 2.72 5.77 0.41
CA LEU A 35 4.17 5.71 0.26
C LEU A 35 4.53 4.51 -0.64
N VAL A 36 5.11 4.79 -1.80
CA VAL A 36 5.57 3.79 -2.76
C VAL A 36 7.07 3.56 -2.58
N ALA A 37 7.45 2.34 -2.22
CA ALA A 37 8.82 1.86 -2.23
C ALA A 37 9.14 1.23 -3.60
N THR A 38 10.25 1.65 -4.19
CA THR A 38 10.77 1.13 -5.46
C THR A 38 12.10 0.41 -5.25
N SER A 39 12.52 -0.40 -6.22
CA SER A 39 13.79 -1.15 -6.14
C SER A 39 15.03 -0.32 -6.45
N ASN A 40 14.90 0.84 -7.10
CA ASN A 40 16.06 1.58 -7.63
C ASN A 40 15.93 3.12 -7.64
N ALA A 41 14.75 3.69 -7.39
CA ALA A 41 14.52 5.14 -7.50
C ALA A 41 14.22 5.82 -6.15
N GLY A 42 14.25 5.06 -5.05
CA GLY A 42 13.86 5.54 -3.72
C GLY A 42 12.35 5.50 -3.50
N ALA A 43 11.93 5.99 -2.34
CA ALA A 43 10.52 6.05 -1.97
C ALA A 43 9.89 7.37 -2.42
N ARG A 44 8.62 7.33 -2.82
CA ARG A 44 7.84 8.53 -3.20
C ARG A 44 6.40 8.43 -2.74
N ASN A 45 5.73 9.58 -2.68
CA ASN A 45 4.30 9.61 -2.40
C ASN A 45 3.49 9.34 -3.67
N ALA A 46 2.29 8.80 -3.50
CA ALA A 46 1.33 8.55 -4.58
C ALA A 46 -0.12 8.79 -4.10
N SER A 47 -1.00 9.06 -5.07
CA SER A 47 -2.44 9.18 -4.84
C SER A 47 -3.11 7.81 -4.90
N ALA A 48 -4.34 7.71 -4.37
CA ALA A 48 -5.12 6.48 -4.49
C ALA A 48 -5.48 6.12 -5.94
N ALA A 49 -5.58 7.10 -6.83
CA ALA A 49 -5.85 6.87 -8.25
C ALA A 49 -4.67 6.16 -8.95
N GLU A 50 -3.43 6.48 -8.56
CA GLU A 50 -2.24 5.88 -9.16
C GLU A 50 -2.10 4.39 -8.83
N VAL A 51 -2.46 4.00 -7.59
CA VAL A 51 -2.38 2.62 -7.12
C VAL A 51 -3.69 1.85 -7.28
N ALA A 52 -4.74 2.46 -7.87
CA ALA A 52 -6.06 1.85 -7.97
C ALA A 52 -6.05 0.51 -8.73
N GLY A 53 -5.17 0.37 -9.73
CA GLY A 53 -5.01 -0.85 -10.54
C GLY A 53 -4.02 -1.87 -9.96
N TRP A 54 -3.41 -1.60 -8.80
CA TRP A 54 -2.42 -2.48 -8.20
C TRP A 54 -3.09 -3.57 -7.38
N SER A 55 -2.46 -4.74 -7.32
CA SER A 55 -2.94 -5.90 -6.56
C SER A 55 -2.82 -5.63 -5.06
N ASP A 56 -3.86 -5.92 -4.30
CA ASP A 56 -3.82 -5.87 -2.85
C ASP A 56 -2.94 -7.01 -2.29
N ILE A 57 -2.17 -6.70 -1.26
CA ILE A 57 -1.40 -7.68 -0.50
C ILE A 57 -2.11 -7.90 0.82
N GLU A 58 -2.54 -9.14 1.06
CA GLU A 58 -3.05 -9.55 2.37
C GLU A 58 -1.88 -9.72 3.35
N ILE A 59 -1.94 -9.02 4.47
CA ILE A 59 -1.04 -9.25 5.60
C ILE A 59 -1.66 -10.40 6.40
N GLN A 60 -1.03 -11.57 6.36
CA GLN A 60 -1.37 -12.65 7.28
C GLN A 60 -0.66 -12.38 8.60
N ASP A 61 -1.41 -12.37 9.71
CA ASP A 61 -0.82 -12.37 11.03
C ASP A 61 0.00 -13.66 11.19
N ALA A 62 1.26 -13.53 11.60
CA ALA A 62 2.15 -14.65 11.85
C ALA A 62 1.73 -15.39 13.14
N ALA A 63 0.61 -16.09 13.10
CA ALA A 63 0.13 -16.91 14.21
C ALA A 63 -0.65 -18.13 13.71
N THR A 64 0.01 -19.05 13.00
CA THR A 64 -0.22 -20.49 13.17
C THR A 64 1.03 -21.25 12.75
N GLY A 65 2.08 -21.15 13.57
CA GLY A 65 3.01 -22.27 13.69
C GLY A 65 2.24 -23.39 14.38
N SER A 66 1.84 -24.40 13.64
CA SER A 66 1.32 -25.65 14.18
C SER A 66 2.40 -26.27 15.07
N GLU A 67 2.24 -26.15 16.38
CA GLU A 67 2.89 -27.03 17.35
C GLU A 67 2.37 -28.45 17.06
N GLY A 68 3.29 -29.35 16.71
CA GLY A 68 3.04 -30.79 16.54
C GLY A 68 3.22 -31.54 17.84
#